data_AF-A0AA90UG70-F1
#
_entry.id   AF-A0AA90UG70-F1
#
_cell.length_a   1.000
_cell.length_b   1.000
_cell.length_c   1.000
_cell.angle_alpha   90.00
_cell.angle_beta   90.00
_cell.angle_gamma   90.00
#
_symmetry.space_group_name_H-M   'P 1'
#
loop_
_entity.id
_entity.type
_entity.pdbx_description
1 polymer ?
#
loop_
_entity_poly.entity_id
_entity_poly.type
_entity_poly.pdbx_seq_one_letter_code
_entity_poly.pdbx_strand_id
1 'polypeptide(L)'
;MDIEKVRSRFIKHFDGKTGNIYMSPGRINLIGEHTDYNGGFVFPGAVDKGIMAEIRPNGTETVMLYSIDLKDRVEFKVNDPEGPRASWARYIYGICQEMKALGVDVKGFNAAFYGDVPLGAGMSSSAALESCFAFAL
;
A
#
# COMPACT_ATOMS: atom_id res chain seq x y z
N MET A 1 3.22 -2.90 15.02
CA MET A 1 4.01 -3.23 13.81
C MET A 1 5.52 -3.22 14.06
N ASP A 2 6.26 -4.03 13.30
CA ASP A 2 7.69 -4.31 13.44
C ASP A 2 8.42 -3.98 12.13
N ILE A 3 9.33 -3.01 12.19
CA ILE A 3 10.14 -2.54 11.05
C ILE A 3 11.06 -3.64 10.53
N GLU A 4 11.66 -4.43 11.42
CA GLU A 4 12.64 -5.45 11.04
C GLU A 4 11.99 -6.59 10.25
N LYS A 5 10.70 -6.86 10.53
CA LYS A 5 9.90 -7.81 9.75
C LYS A 5 9.77 -7.38 8.28
N VAL A 6 9.59 -6.09 8.00
CA VAL A 6 9.53 -5.57 6.63
C VAL A 6 10.92 -5.50 6.02
N ARG A 7 11.86 -4.90 6.74
CA ARG A 7 13.21 -4.62 6.26
C ARG A 7 13.97 -5.88 5.87
N SER A 8 13.91 -6.91 6.71
CA SER A 8 14.53 -8.19 6.38
C SER A 8 13.97 -8.82 5.10
N ARG A 9 12.68 -8.63 4.81
CA ARG A 9 12.04 -9.11 3.57
C ARG A 9 12.36 -8.22 2.38
N PHE A 10 12.37 -6.90 2.57
CA PHE A 10 12.78 -5.95 1.55
C PHE A 10 14.20 -6.25 1.06
N ILE A 11 15.16 -6.33 1.96
CA ILE A 11 16.58 -6.66 1.66
C ILE A 11 16.66 -8.00 0.93
N LYS A 12 15.92 -9.01 1.39
CA LYS A 12 15.95 -10.36 0.82
C LYS A 12 15.41 -10.43 -0.62
N HIS A 13 14.36 -9.67 -0.94
CA HIS A 13 13.64 -9.80 -2.20
C HIS A 13 14.10 -8.81 -3.29
N PHE A 14 14.93 -7.82 -2.93
CA PHE A 14 15.42 -6.77 -3.83
C PHE A 14 16.95 -6.71 -3.87
N ASP A 15 17.53 -5.50 -3.96
CA ASP A 15 18.96 -5.25 -4.24
C ASP A 15 19.85 -5.27 -2.99
N GLY A 16 19.36 -5.81 -1.87
CA GLY A 16 20.07 -5.86 -0.59
C GLY A 16 20.19 -4.51 0.12
N LYS A 17 19.61 -3.43 -0.42
CA LYS A 17 19.59 -2.09 0.21
C LYS A 17 18.31 -1.87 0.97
N THR A 18 18.28 -0.79 1.75
CA THR A 18 17.09 -0.31 2.47
C THR A 18 16.43 0.86 1.73
N GLY A 19 15.15 1.02 1.99
CA GLY A 19 14.32 2.16 1.60
C GLY A 19 13.85 2.97 2.81
N ASN A 20 12.79 3.74 2.58
CA ASN A 20 12.09 4.46 3.64
C ASN A 20 10.91 3.63 4.13
N ILE A 21 10.63 3.71 5.43
CA ILE A 21 9.48 3.05 6.05
C ILE A 21 8.31 4.01 6.07
N TYR A 22 7.16 3.53 5.60
CA TYR A 22 5.88 4.22 5.66
C TYR A 22 4.86 3.33 6.36
N MET A 23 3.89 3.97 7.01
CA MET A 23 2.85 3.31 7.76
C MET A 23 1.54 4.07 7.61
N SER A 24 0.46 3.32 7.40
CA SER A 24 -0.90 3.84 7.54
C SER A 24 -1.72 2.92 8.44
N PRO A 25 -2.46 3.46 9.42
CA PRO A 25 -3.35 2.67 10.24
C PRO A 25 -4.59 2.21 9.45
N GLY A 26 -5.17 1.10 9.89
CA GLY A 26 -6.57 0.81 9.61
C GLY A 26 -7.48 1.71 10.44
N ARG A 27 -8.80 1.55 10.28
CA ARG A 27 -9.78 2.36 11.01
C ARG A 27 -11.00 1.54 11.39
N ILE A 28 -11.60 1.91 12.50
CA ILE A 28 -12.97 1.55 12.84
C ILE A 28 -13.86 2.78 12.67
N ASN A 29 -15.15 2.53 12.47
CA ASN A 29 -16.14 3.59 12.52
C ASN A 29 -16.92 3.42 13.83
N LEU A 30 -16.94 4.47 14.66
CA LEU A 30 -17.65 4.40 15.94
C LEU A 30 -19.15 4.54 15.73
N ILE A 31 -19.55 5.44 14.82
CA ILE A 31 -20.93 5.66 14.39
C ILE A 31 -20.97 6.35 13.02
N GLY A 32 -22.11 6.23 12.31
CA GLY A 32 -22.33 6.86 11.01
C GLY A 32 -22.13 5.90 9.82
N GLU A 33 -22.50 4.63 9.97
CA GLU A 33 -22.45 3.65 8.87
C GLU A 33 -23.34 4.06 7.70
N HIS A 34 -22.86 3.85 6.47
CA HIS A 34 -23.60 4.11 5.24
C HIS A 34 -24.04 5.58 5.06
N THR A 35 -23.40 6.53 5.74
CA THR A 35 -23.73 7.96 5.65
C THR A 35 -22.76 8.76 4.78
N ASP A 36 -21.51 8.30 4.64
CA ASP A 36 -20.43 8.94 3.91
C ASP A 36 -20.79 9.20 2.44
N TYR A 37 -21.29 8.18 1.73
CA TYR A 37 -21.73 8.32 0.35
C TYR A 37 -23.12 8.95 0.19
N ASN A 38 -23.79 9.31 1.30
CA ASN A 38 -25.06 10.01 1.32
C ASN A 38 -24.93 11.47 1.82
N GLY A 39 -23.70 11.97 1.99
CA GLY A 39 -23.44 13.34 2.48
C GLY A 39 -23.76 13.55 3.96
N GLY A 40 -23.84 12.48 4.75
CA GLY A 40 -24.03 12.53 6.20
C GLY A 40 -22.72 12.62 6.99
N PHE A 41 -22.84 12.56 8.32
CA PHE A 41 -21.70 12.63 9.23
C PHE A 41 -21.19 11.23 9.62
N VAL A 42 -19.87 11.10 9.72
CA VAL A 42 -19.17 9.91 10.21
C VAL A 42 -18.35 10.25 11.46
N PHE A 43 -18.12 9.26 12.31
CA PHE A 43 -17.19 9.40 13.44
C PHE A 43 -16.20 8.22 13.51
N PRO A 44 -15.17 8.22 12.64
CA PRO A 44 -14.17 7.16 12.63
C PRO A 44 -13.02 7.41 13.61
N GLY A 45 -12.30 6.34 13.93
CA GLY A 45 -11.05 6.37 14.67
C GLY A 45 -10.02 5.45 14.03
N ALA A 46 -8.79 5.94 13.88
CA ALA A 46 -7.64 5.11 13.53
C ALA A 46 -7.35 4.12 14.67
N VAL A 47 -6.93 2.90 14.31
CA VAL A 47 -6.54 1.87 15.28
C VAL A 47 -5.02 1.68 15.30
N ASP A 48 -4.52 0.94 16.29
CA ASP A 48 -3.10 0.61 16.46
C ASP A 48 -2.58 -0.46 15.48
N LYS A 49 -3.44 -0.96 14.60
CA LYS A 49 -3.14 -1.91 13.53
C LYS A 49 -3.13 -1.21 12.17
N GLY A 50 -2.30 -1.65 11.24
CA GLY A 50 -2.15 -1.00 9.95
C GLY A 50 -1.38 -1.78 8.91
N ILE A 51 -0.95 -1.06 7.87
CA ILE A 51 -0.04 -1.52 6.82
C ILE A 51 1.28 -0.79 6.97
N MET A 52 2.39 -1.52 6.95
CA MET A 52 3.74 -0.99 6.90
C MET A 52 4.41 -1.41 5.60
N ALA A 53 5.01 -0.45 4.91
CA ALA A 53 5.74 -0.66 3.67
C ALA A 53 7.15 -0.07 3.77
N GLU A 54 8.14 -0.77 3.23
CA GLU A 54 9.44 -0.21 2.91
C GLU A 54 9.51 0.02 1.40
N ILE A 55 9.80 1.26 1.00
CA ILE A 55 9.74 1.70 -0.40
C ILE A 55 11.04 2.40 -0.79
N ARG A 56 11.53 2.10 -2.00
CA ARG A 56 12.76 2.69 -2.55
C ARG A 56 12.64 2.88 -4.08
N PRO A 57 12.90 4.09 -4.63
CA PRO A 57 13.07 4.26 -6.06
C PRO A 57 14.16 3.32 -6.60
N ASN A 58 13.88 2.63 -7.71
CA ASN A 58 14.79 1.63 -8.26
C ASN A 58 15.51 2.08 -9.55
N GLY A 59 15.23 3.30 -10.02
CA GLY A 59 15.84 3.86 -11.23
C GLY A 59 15.35 3.22 -12.53
N THR A 60 14.24 2.49 -12.48
CA THR A 60 13.60 1.86 -13.64
C THR A 60 12.18 2.42 -13.86
N GLU A 61 11.49 1.92 -14.87
CA GLU A 61 10.06 2.19 -15.13
C GLU A 61 9.15 1.07 -14.61
N THR A 62 9.70 0.16 -13.80
CA THR A 62 9.01 -1.02 -13.25
C THR A 62 8.79 -0.87 -11.76
N VAL A 63 7.55 -1.04 -11.32
CA VAL A 63 7.18 -1.20 -9.92
C VAL A 63 7.35 -2.68 -9.57
N MET A 64 8.12 -2.97 -8.53
CA MET A 64 8.37 -4.31 -8.02
C MET A 64 7.86 -4.42 -6.59
N LEU A 65 6.89 -5.30 -6.37
CA LEU A 65 6.17 -5.42 -5.10
C LEU A 65 6.38 -6.81 -4.50
N TYR A 66 6.54 -6.87 -3.19
CA TYR A 66 6.53 -8.11 -2.43
C TYR A 66 5.53 -7.99 -1.26
N SER A 67 4.47 -8.80 -1.30
CA SER A 67 3.53 -8.95 -0.19
C SER A 67 4.06 -10.02 0.76
N ILE A 68 4.40 -9.62 1.99
CA ILE A 68 4.96 -10.54 2.99
C ILE A 68 3.90 -11.54 3.45
N ASP A 69 2.65 -11.08 3.63
CA ASP A 69 1.56 -11.92 4.14
C ASP A 69 1.11 -12.95 3.10
N LEU A 70 1.09 -12.56 1.82
CA LEU A 70 0.74 -13.46 0.72
C LEU A 70 1.94 -14.29 0.22
N LYS A 71 3.16 -13.93 0.64
CA LYS A 71 4.43 -14.50 0.14
C LYS A 71 4.52 -14.44 -1.39
N ASP A 72 3.99 -13.38 -1.97
CA ASP A 72 3.82 -13.22 -3.42
C ASP A 72 4.57 -11.99 -3.93
N ARG A 73 5.09 -12.09 -5.16
CA ARG A 73 5.83 -11.03 -5.83
C ARG A 73 5.13 -10.67 -7.13
N VAL A 74 4.90 -9.37 -7.32
CA VAL A 74 4.27 -8.85 -8.53
C VAL A 74 5.09 -7.70 -9.07
N GLU A 75 5.21 -7.65 -10.39
CA GLU A 75 5.87 -6.56 -11.10
C GLU A 75 4.96 -6.05 -12.20
N PHE A 76 4.98 -4.73 -12.40
CA PHE A 76 4.30 -4.10 -13.52
C PHE A 76 5.03 -2.82 -13.92
N LYS A 77 4.92 -2.42 -15.18
CA LYS A 77 5.45 -1.13 -15.63
C LYS A 77 4.51 -0.02 -15.18
N VAL A 78 5.06 1.12 -14.78
CA VAL A 78 4.27 2.29 -14.37
C VAL A 78 3.30 2.76 -15.47
N ASN A 79 3.64 2.50 -16.74
CA ASN A 79 2.83 2.87 -17.91
C ASN A 79 2.15 1.67 -18.58
N ASP A 80 2.02 0.54 -17.88
CA ASP A 80 1.25 -0.61 -18.38
C ASP A 80 -0.25 -0.28 -18.38
N PRO A 81 -0.95 -0.25 -19.53
CA PRO A 81 -2.37 0.07 -19.58
C PRO A 81 -3.27 -0.99 -18.93
N GLU A 82 -2.84 -2.25 -18.88
CA GLU A 82 -3.64 -3.36 -18.33
C GLU A 82 -3.47 -3.49 -16.81
N GLY A 83 -2.30 -3.10 -16.32
CA GLY A 83 -1.88 -3.26 -14.94
C GLY A 83 -1.67 -4.72 -14.53
N PRO A 84 -1.37 -4.98 -13.25
CA PRO A 84 -1.10 -6.34 -12.77
C PRO A 84 -2.36 -7.21 -12.74
N ARG A 85 -2.18 -8.51 -12.98
CA ARG A 85 -3.24 -9.53 -12.85
C ARG A 85 -3.61 -9.83 -11.39
N ALA A 86 -2.64 -9.75 -10.48
CA ALA A 86 -2.85 -10.02 -9.07
C ALA A 86 -3.74 -8.92 -8.46
N SER A 87 -4.90 -9.31 -7.93
CA SER A 87 -5.91 -8.39 -7.41
C SER A 87 -5.38 -7.47 -6.31
N TRP A 88 -4.53 -7.97 -5.42
CA TRP A 88 -3.93 -7.18 -4.35
C TRP A 88 -2.99 -6.08 -4.89
N ALA A 89 -2.28 -6.35 -5.98
CA ALA A 89 -1.36 -5.38 -6.58
C ALA A 89 -2.11 -4.28 -7.36
N ARG A 90 -3.38 -4.51 -7.72
CA ARG A 90 -4.21 -3.51 -8.40
C ARG A 90 -4.52 -2.30 -7.52
N TYR A 91 -4.54 -2.44 -6.19
CA TYR A 91 -4.64 -1.30 -5.26
C TYR A 91 -3.45 -0.34 -5.45
N ILE A 92 -2.23 -0.88 -5.42
CA ILE A 92 -0.99 -0.08 -5.55
C ILE A 92 -0.87 0.49 -6.97
N TYR A 93 -1.21 -0.31 -8.00
CA TYR A 93 -1.30 0.18 -9.38
C TYR A 93 -2.29 1.35 -9.51
N GLY A 94 -3.49 1.24 -8.91
CA GLY A 94 -4.48 2.32 -8.88
C GLY A 94 -3.92 3.60 -8.30
N ILE A 95 -3.24 3.52 -7.14
CA ILE A 95 -2.58 4.69 -6.54
C ILE A 95 -1.52 5.30 -7.47
N CYS A 96 -0.67 4.49 -8.11
CA CYS A 96 0.29 5.00 -9.09
C CYS A 96 -0.42 5.77 -10.23
N GLN A 97 -1.55 5.28 -10.72
CA GLN A 97 -2.30 5.91 -11.81
C GLN A 97 -2.99 7.20 -11.36
N GLU A 98 -3.61 7.22 -10.18
CA GLU A 98 -4.23 8.42 -9.61
C GLU A 98 -3.19 9.50 -9.30
N MET A 99 -2.03 9.14 -8.75
CA MET A 99 -0.93 10.09 -8.53
C MET A 99 -0.43 10.71 -9.83
N LYS A 100 -0.31 9.91 -10.90
CA LYS A 100 0.02 10.43 -12.24
C LYS A 100 -1.05 11.36 -12.77
N ALA A 101 -2.33 11.04 -12.58
CA ALA A 101 -3.43 11.90 -12.97
C ALA A 101 -3.42 13.25 -12.22
N LEU A 102 -2.90 13.27 -10.99
CA LEU A 102 -2.64 14.49 -10.21
C LEU A 102 -1.34 15.23 -10.60
N GLY A 103 -0.59 14.74 -11.57
CA GLY A 103 0.63 15.37 -12.09
C GLY A 103 1.92 14.95 -11.38
N VAL A 104 1.89 13.93 -10.53
CA VAL A 104 3.10 13.36 -9.91
C VAL A 104 3.85 12.51 -10.93
N ASP A 105 5.16 12.74 -11.07
CA ASP A 105 6.04 11.92 -11.92
C ASP A 105 6.38 10.59 -11.21
N VAL A 106 5.43 9.66 -11.21
CA VAL A 106 5.62 8.33 -10.61
C VAL A 106 6.63 7.54 -11.45
N LYS A 107 7.73 7.12 -10.82
CA LYS A 107 8.76 6.24 -11.40
C LYS A 107 8.70 4.83 -10.81
N GLY A 108 9.50 3.90 -11.35
CA GLY A 108 9.65 2.57 -10.79
C GLY A 108 10.27 2.58 -9.39
N PHE A 109 9.75 1.70 -8.53
CA PHE A 109 10.21 1.52 -7.17
C PHE A 109 10.11 0.06 -6.74
N ASN A 110 10.92 -0.31 -5.76
CA ASN A 110 10.79 -1.56 -5.03
C ASN A 110 9.98 -1.30 -3.76
N ALA A 111 9.05 -2.20 -3.43
CA ALA A 111 8.32 -2.15 -2.18
C ALA A 111 8.09 -3.53 -1.57
N ALA A 112 8.33 -3.67 -0.27
CA ALA A 112 7.86 -4.80 0.52
C ALA A 112 6.91 -4.29 1.59
N PHE A 113 5.81 -4.99 1.83
CA PHE A 113 4.83 -4.57 2.85
C PHE A 113 4.16 -5.75 3.53
N TYR A 114 3.63 -5.49 4.72
CA TYR A 114 2.75 -6.39 5.45
C TYR A 114 1.71 -5.59 6.24
N GLY A 115 0.63 -6.27 6.65
CA GLY A 115 -0.37 -5.72 7.55
C GLY A 115 -0.57 -6.58 8.79
N ASP A 116 -0.86 -5.93 9.92
CA ASP A 116 -1.40 -6.60 11.11
C ASP A 116 -2.91 -6.34 11.31
N VAL A 117 -3.58 -5.69 10.34
CA VAL A 117 -5.04 -5.56 10.28
C VAL A 117 -5.68 -6.93 10.00
N PRO A 118 -6.53 -7.46 10.88
CA PRO A 118 -7.30 -8.68 10.61
C PRO A 118 -8.07 -8.64 9.29
N LEU A 119 -7.79 -9.60 8.42
CA LEU A 119 -8.48 -9.76 7.14
C LEU A 119 -9.97 -10.02 7.36
N GLY A 120 -10.82 -9.33 6.59
CA GLY A 120 -12.28 -9.52 6.66
C GLY A 120 -12.97 -8.87 7.86
N ALA A 121 -12.25 -8.19 8.75
CA ALA A 121 -12.83 -7.59 9.95
C ALA A 121 -13.51 -6.22 9.74
N GLY A 122 -13.72 -5.79 8.49
CA GLY A 122 -14.28 -4.46 8.19
C GLY A 122 -13.39 -3.28 8.58
N MET A 123 -12.11 -3.52 8.92
CA MET A 123 -11.17 -2.51 9.44
C MET A 123 -10.36 -1.75 8.37
N SER A 124 -10.81 -1.81 7.11
CA SER A 124 -10.20 -1.08 5.98
C SER A 124 -8.73 -1.38 5.71
N SER A 125 -8.38 -2.65 5.55
CA SER A 125 -7.04 -3.05 5.12
C SER A 125 -6.69 -2.51 3.72
N SER A 126 -7.66 -2.36 2.82
CA SER A 126 -7.45 -1.76 1.49
C SER A 126 -7.11 -0.27 1.61
N ALA A 127 -7.92 0.50 2.35
CA ALA A 127 -7.68 1.93 2.52
C ALA A 127 -6.35 2.21 3.24
N ALA A 128 -5.96 1.37 4.21
CA ALA A 128 -4.64 1.47 4.85
C ALA A 128 -3.50 1.21 3.85
N LEU A 129 -3.65 0.24 2.95
CA LEU A 129 -2.67 -0.04 1.90
C LEU A 129 -2.58 1.14 0.93
N GLU A 130 -3.71 1.57 0.40
CA GLU A 130 -3.84 2.70 -0.52
C GLU A 130 -3.25 3.98 0.08
N SER A 131 -3.62 4.32 1.32
CA SER A 131 -3.13 5.52 2.01
C SER A 131 -1.64 5.46 2.29
N CYS A 132 -1.10 4.28 2.64
CA CYS A 132 0.33 4.10 2.88
C CYS A 132 1.16 4.38 1.62
N PHE A 133 0.74 3.82 0.48
CA PHE A 133 1.43 4.05 -0.80
C PHE A 133 1.18 5.46 -1.34
N ALA A 134 -0.03 6.01 -1.14
CA ALA A 134 -0.34 7.38 -1.55
C ALA A 134 0.48 8.42 -0.76
N PHE A 135 0.70 8.19 0.54
CA PHE A 135 1.56 9.08 1.32
C PHE A 135 3.05 8.96 0.93
N ALA A 136 3.46 7.78 0.48
CA ALA A 136 4.86 7.50 0.16
C ALA A 136 5.30 7.97 -1.24
N LEU A 137 4.36 8.06 -2.18
CA LEU A 137 4.57 8.51 -3.56
C LEU A 137 4.42 10.03 -3.69
#